data_AF-A0A7G9QC61-F1
#
_entry.id   AF-A0A7G9QC61-F1
#
_cell.length_a   1.000
_cell.length_b   1.000
_cell.length_c   1.000
_cell.angle_alpha   90.00
_cell.angle_beta   90.00
_cell.angle_gamma   90.00
#
_symmetry.space_group_name_H-M   'P 1'
#
loop_
_entity.id
_entity.type
_entity.pdbx_description
1 polymer ?
#
loop_
_entity_poly.entity_id
_entity_poly.type
_entity_poly.pdbx_seq_one_letter_code
_entity_poly.pdbx_strand_id
1 'polypeptide(L)'
;MKNYKNIIAAFFLVLSLSGCKKQLEIDPKQNIDANVALNTTADVQNALTGAYTFLATGDLYGTNLVFLPDLYANNNYLTWRGTFSTYGDIADKSIISNNGDVTRTWVTAYSAINTANIVLSALNVVSNADTKSIIEGKALFIRGIMHFELVRLYALPFDAAGSNTNMGFQLSQKR
;
A
#
# COMPACT_ATOMS: atom_id res chain seq x y z
N MET A 1 -62.19 -0.19 -32.84
CA MET A 1 -61.39 0.23 -31.66
C MET A 1 -60.49 -0.89 -31.09
N LYS A 2 -59.85 -1.72 -31.92
CA LYS A 2 -58.99 -2.84 -31.46
C LYS A 2 -57.52 -2.73 -31.87
N ASN A 3 -57.19 -1.84 -32.82
CA ASN A 3 -55.84 -1.79 -33.43
C ASN A 3 -54.87 -0.84 -32.71
N TYR A 4 -55.35 0.12 -31.92
CA TYR A 4 -54.48 1.06 -31.18
C TYR A 4 -53.82 0.42 -29.95
N LYS A 5 -54.46 -0.59 -29.32
CA LYS A 5 -53.87 -1.30 -28.17
C LYS A 5 -52.59 -2.04 -28.57
N ASN A 6 -52.55 -2.63 -29.77
CA ASN A 6 -51.38 -3.34 -30.28
C ASN A 6 -50.24 -2.38 -30.66
N ILE A 7 -50.57 -1.18 -31.15
CA ILE A 7 -49.59 -0.14 -31.47
C ILE A 7 -48.96 0.43 -30.20
N ILE A 8 -49.75 0.66 -29.15
CA ILE A 8 -49.25 1.13 -27.84
C ILE A 8 -48.36 0.08 -27.17
N ALA A 9 -48.73 -1.20 -27.25
CA ALA A 9 -47.92 -2.29 -26.72
C ALA A 9 -46.57 -2.43 -27.47
N ALA A 10 -46.58 -2.30 -28.80
CA ALA A 10 -45.35 -2.31 -29.61
C ALA A 10 -44.45 -1.11 -29.29
N PHE A 11 -45.02 0.07 -29.04
CA PHE A 11 -44.25 1.26 -28.67
C PHE A 11 -43.58 1.11 -27.29
N PHE A 12 -44.28 0.55 -26.30
CA PHE A 12 -43.69 0.26 -24.98
C PHE A 12 -42.59 -0.81 -25.03
N LEU A 13 -42.70 -1.78 -25.95
CA LEU A 13 -41.66 -2.81 -26.16
C LEU A 13 -40.39 -2.21 -26.78
N VAL A 14 -40.52 -1.21 -27.65
CA VAL A 14 -39.37 -0.51 -28.24
C VAL A 14 -38.68 0.41 -27.23
N LEU A 15 -39.44 1.09 -26.36
CA LEU A 15 -38.85 1.93 -25.29
C LEU A 15 -38.16 1.13 -24.17
N SER A 16 -38.53 -0.13 -23.96
CA SER A 16 -37.86 -0.99 -22.97
C SER A 16 -36.52 -1.55 -23.46
N LEU A 17 -36.23 -1.46 -24.78
CA LEU A 17 -34.94 -1.83 -25.36
C LEU A 17 -33.93 -0.67 -25.39
N SER A 18 -34.36 0.58 -25.17
CA SER A 18 -33.48 1.75 -25.01
C SER A 18 -32.99 1.92 -23.58
N GLY A 19 -32.44 0.85 -22.99
CA GLY A 19 -31.74 0.93 -21.71
C GLY A 19 -30.43 1.73 -21.85
N CYS A 20 -30.15 2.62 -20.90
CA CYS A 20 -28.95 3.43 -20.82
C CYS A 20 -27.67 2.58 -20.76
N LYS A 21 -27.12 2.19 -21.92
CA LYS A 21 -25.83 1.48 -22.00
C LYS A 21 -24.65 2.29 -21.48
N LYS A 22 -24.76 3.62 -21.41
CA LYS A 22 -23.64 4.53 -21.05
C LYS A 22 -23.38 4.67 -19.54
N GLN A 23 -24.21 4.08 -18.68
CA GLN A 23 -24.06 4.22 -17.22
C GLN A 23 -23.44 2.97 -16.55
N LEU A 24 -23.21 1.91 -17.33
CA LEU A 24 -22.72 0.61 -16.84
C LEU A 24 -21.24 0.34 -17.20
N GLU A 25 -20.56 1.31 -17.79
CA GLU A 25 -19.10 1.36 -17.94
C GLU A 25 -18.58 2.53 -17.10
N ILE A 26 -18.85 2.50 -15.79
CA ILE A 26 -18.06 3.31 -14.86
C ILE A 26 -16.79 2.52 -14.66
N ASP A 27 -15.77 2.84 -15.46
CA ASP A 27 -14.43 2.36 -15.20
C ASP A 27 -14.08 2.75 -13.75
N PRO A 28 -13.80 1.79 -12.84
CA PRO A 28 -13.56 2.12 -11.45
C PRO A 28 -12.34 3.05 -11.39
N LYS A 29 -12.58 4.34 -11.14
CA LYS A 29 -11.51 5.37 -10.97
C LYS A 29 -10.47 4.99 -9.90
N GLN A 30 -10.75 3.95 -9.13
CA GLN A 30 -9.96 3.46 -8.02
C GLN A 30 -8.97 2.35 -8.41
N ASN A 31 -9.03 1.83 -9.65
CA ASN A 31 -8.07 0.85 -10.18
C ASN A 31 -7.61 1.28 -11.59
N ILE A 32 -7.00 2.46 -11.68
CA ILE A 32 -6.28 2.83 -12.90
C ILE A 32 -4.97 2.05 -12.88
N ASP A 33 -4.70 1.28 -13.93
CA ASP A 33 -3.40 0.63 -14.13
C ASP A 33 -2.29 1.69 -13.98
N ALA A 34 -1.25 1.39 -13.22
CA ALA A 34 -0.15 2.33 -12.99
C ALA A 34 0.48 2.84 -14.30
N ASN A 35 0.47 2.01 -15.36
CA ASN A 35 0.95 2.39 -16.69
C ASN A 35 0.01 3.37 -17.42
N VAL A 36 -1.28 3.37 -17.07
CA VAL A 36 -2.27 4.30 -17.63
C VAL A 36 -2.34 5.60 -16.81
N ALA A 37 -1.98 5.56 -15.53
CA ALA A 37 -2.10 6.69 -14.61
C ALA A 37 -0.91 7.67 -14.63
N LEU A 38 0.31 7.21 -14.92
CA LEU A 38 1.54 8.00 -14.78
C LEU A 38 2.09 8.48 -16.12
N ASN A 39 1.46 9.49 -16.72
CA ASN A 39 1.84 9.99 -18.05
C ASN A 39 2.58 11.33 -18.03
N THR A 40 2.58 12.02 -16.89
CA THR A 40 3.29 13.30 -16.74
C THR A 40 4.26 13.27 -15.56
N THR A 41 5.23 14.18 -15.55
CA THR A 41 6.12 14.37 -14.39
C THR A 41 5.32 14.69 -13.12
N ALA A 42 4.22 15.44 -13.23
CA ALA A 42 3.36 15.76 -12.09
C ALA A 42 2.67 14.51 -11.54
N ASP A 43 2.21 13.58 -12.39
CA ASP A 43 1.61 12.32 -11.94
C ASP A 43 2.62 11.47 -11.17
N VAL A 44 3.85 11.36 -11.67
CA VAL A 44 4.94 10.63 -10.99
C VAL A 44 5.25 11.26 -9.63
N GLN A 45 5.29 12.59 -9.54
CA GLN A 45 5.49 13.30 -8.27
C GLN A 45 4.32 13.12 -7.29
N ASN A 46 3.08 13.08 -7.79
CA ASN A 46 1.90 12.80 -6.98
C ASN A 46 1.92 11.37 -6.44
N ALA A 47 2.28 10.38 -7.27
CA ALA A 47 2.47 9.01 -6.83
C ALA A 47 3.58 8.89 -5.77
N LEU A 48 4.70 9.59 -5.94
CA LEU A 48 5.76 9.66 -4.93
C LEU A 48 5.25 10.29 -3.62
N THR A 49 4.45 11.35 -3.71
CA THR A 49 3.81 11.96 -2.53
C THR A 49 2.89 10.95 -1.84
N GLY A 50 2.11 10.17 -2.60
CA GLY A 50 1.32 9.05 -2.08
C GLY A 50 2.15 7.97 -1.40
N ALA A 51 3.36 7.68 -1.88
CA ALA A 51 4.27 6.76 -1.19
C ALA A 51 4.66 7.29 0.19
N TYR A 52 4.92 8.61 0.33
CA TYR A 52 5.22 9.23 1.61
C TYR A 52 4.02 9.25 2.58
N THR A 53 2.78 9.33 2.08
CA THR A 53 1.62 9.35 2.98
C THR A 53 1.48 8.05 3.76
N PHE A 54 1.84 6.89 3.18
CA PHE A 54 1.88 5.63 3.92
C PHE A 54 2.83 5.69 5.11
N LEU A 55 4.02 6.26 4.92
CA LEU A 55 5.05 6.37 5.98
C LEU A 55 4.54 7.16 7.18
N ALA A 56 3.74 8.20 6.95
CA ALA A 56 3.19 9.06 7.99
C ALA A 56 2.01 8.43 8.76
N THR A 57 1.46 7.30 8.30
CA THR A 57 0.34 6.65 9.00
C THR A 57 0.76 6.05 10.34
N GLY A 58 -0.21 5.86 11.24
CA GLY A 58 0.02 5.15 12.50
C GLY A 58 0.48 3.70 12.31
N ASP A 59 0.20 3.09 11.17
CA ASP A 59 0.67 1.72 10.84
C ASP A 59 2.19 1.67 10.65
N LEU A 60 2.82 2.81 10.32
CA LEU A 60 4.25 2.95 10.08
C LEU A 60 4.91 3.94 11.05
N TYR A 61 5.62 4.97 10.55
CA TYR A 61 6.39 5.90 11.39
C TYR A 61 5.53 6.85 12.21
N GLY A 62 4.22 6.94 11.93
CA GLY A 62 3.30 7.69 12.79
C GLY A 62 3.12 7.04 14.16
N THR A 63 3.30 5.72 14.29
CA THR A 63 3.24 5.01 15.58
C THR A 63 4.02 3.70 15.58
N ASN A 64 3.60 2.70 14.81
CA ASN A 64 4.03 1.32 15.02
C ASN A 64 5.54 1.07 14.82
N LEU A 65 6.17 1.67 13.80
CA LEU A 65 7.62 1.48 13.58
C LEU A 65 8.48 2.12 14.67
N VAL A 66 7.91 3.00 15.50
CA VAL A 66 8.59 3.59 16.66
C VAL A 66 8.22 2.82 17.92
N PHE A 67 6.93 2.55 18.12
CA PHE A 67 6.39 2.12 19.41
C PHE A 67 6.40 0.60 19.63
N LEU A 68 6.18 -0.23 18.60
CA LEU A 68 6.18 -1.69 18.77
C LEU A 68 7.55 -2.24 19.21
N PRO A 69 8.69 -1.76 18.67
CA PRO A 69 10.01 -2.16 19.16
C PRO A 69 10.22 -1.83 20.64
N ASP A 70 9.76 -0.67 21.10
CA ASP A 70 9.86 -0.24 22.50
C ASP A 70 9.00 -1.12 23.43
N LEU A 71 7.80 -1.50 22.99
CA LEU A 71 6.95 -2.45 23.71
C LEU A 71 7.60 -3.84 23.80
N TYR A 72 8.20 -4.31 22.70
CA TYR A 72 8.81 -5.64 22.62
C TYR A 72 10.16 -5.74 23.36
N ALA A 73 10.71 -4.60 23.81
CA ALA A 73 11.99 -4.52 24.49
C ALA A 73 11.99 -5.25 25.87
N ASN A 74 12.99 -4.96 26.70
CA ASN A 74 13.02 -5.53 28.05
C ASN A 74 11.82 -5.05 28.88
N ASN A 75 11.22 -5.94 29.68
CA ASN A 75 10.05 -5.67 30.51
C ASN A 75 10.29 -4.53 31.55
N ASN A 76 11.55 -4.21 31.85
CA ASN A 76 11.92 -3.11 32.76
C ASN A 76 12.04 -1.74 32.06
N TYR A 77 11.91 -1.68 30.73
CA TYR A 77 12.03 -0.43 29.97
C TYR A 77 10.69 0.31 29.87
N LEU A 78 9.63 -0.41 29.46
CA LEU A 78 8.30 0.15 29.25
C LEU A 78 7.25 -0.85 29.70
N THR A 79 6.19 -0.36 30.36
CA THR A 79 5.05 -1.18 30.78
C THR A 79 3.79 -0.71 30.09
N TRP A 80 3.14 -1.59 29.34
CA TRP A 80 1.84 -1.33 28.75
C TRP A 80 0.74 -1.35 29.83
N ARG A 81 -0.07 -0.29 29.89
CA ARG A 81 -1.24 -0.18 30.81
C ARG A 81 -2.53 0.24 30.10
N GLY A 82 -2.55 0.20 28.78
CA GLY A 82 -3.72 0.57 27.98
C GLY A 82 -4.68 -0.60 27.75
N THR A 83 -5.78 -0.32 27.05
CA THR A 83 -6.85 -1.30 26.77
C THR A 83 -6.70 -2.02 25.44
N PHE A 84 -5.80 -1.58 24.57
CA PHE A 84 -5.52 -2.27 23.30
C PHE A 84 -4.77 -3.57 23.56
N SER A 85 -5.45 -4.70 23.36
CA SER A 85 -4.90 -6.03 23.60
C SER A 85 -3.72 -6.36 22.68
N THR A 86 -3.73 -5.87 21.44
CA THR A 86 -2.67 -6.11 20.46
C THR A 86 -1.33 -5.55 20.90
N TYR A 87 -1.31 -4.37 21.55
CA TYR A 87 -0.10 -3.82 22.17
C TYR A 87 0.28 -4.55 23.46
N GLY A 88 -0.69 -5.05 24.22
CA GLY A 88 -0.46 -5.91 25.38
C GLY A 88 0.27 -7.20 25.00
N ASP A 89 -0.21 -7.90 23.96
CA ASP A 89 0.42 -9.13 23.46
C ASP A 89 1.89 -8.91 23.07
N ILE A 90 2.21 -7.73 22.51
CA ILE A 90 3.57 -7.36 22.12
C ILE A 90 4.43 -7.10 23.37
N ALA A 91 3.91 -6.33 24.33
CA ALA A 91 4.61 -6.03 25.58
C ALA A 91 4.89 -7.29 26.42
N ASP A 92 3.93 -8.22 26.45
CA ASP A 92 4.03 -9.49 27.18
C ASP A 92 4.77 -10.59 26.39
N LYS A 93 5.21 -10.28 25.17
CA LYS A 93 5.92 -11.21 24.26
C LYS A 93 5.10 -12.46 23.92
N SER A 94 3.79 -12.32 23.91
CA SER A 94 2.80 -13.35 23.58
C SER A 94 2.13 -13.06 22.24
N ILE A 95 2.86 -12.51 21.27
CA ILE A 95 2.35 -12.15 19.94
C ILE A 95 1.80 -13.39 19.25
N ILE A 96 0.53 -13.32 18.85
CA ILE A 96 -0.17 -14.35 18.08
C ILE A 96 -0.20 -14.03 16.58
N SER A 97 -0.42 -15.04 15.75
CA SER A 97 -0.33 -14.91 14.29
C SER A 97 -1.34 -13.93 13.66
N ASN A 98 -2.42 -13.58 14.36
CA ASN A 98 -3.44 -12.62 13.93
C ASN A 98 -3.36 -11.29 14.68
N ASN A 99 -2.22 -10.96 15.31
CA ASN A 99 -2.05 -9.65 15.94
C ASN A 99 -2.24 -8.53 14.89
N GLY A 100 -3.22 -7.66 15.15
CA GLY A 100 -3.66 -6.64 14.19
C GLY A 100 -2.59 -5.60 13.89
N ASP A 101 -1.79 -5.21 14.88
CA ASP A 101 -0.72 -4.23 14.73
C ASP A 101 0.45 -4.75 13.90
N VAL A 102 0.83 -5.99 14.14
CA VAL A 102 1.84 -6.69 13.33
C VAL A 102 1.38 -6.82 11.88
N THR A 103 0.10 -7.13 11.66
CA THR A 103 -0.46 -7.32 10.31
C THR A 103 -0.56 -6.00 9.54
N ARG A 104 -1.10 -4.94 10.15
CA ARG A 104 -1.25 -3.64 9.47
C ARG A 104 0.09 -2.99 9.15
N THR A 105 1.09 -3.11 10.04
CA THR A 105 2.45 -2.62 9.77
C THR A 105 3.05 -3.31 8.55
N TRP A 106 2.90 -4.63 8.44
CA TRP A 106 3.35 -5.37 7.26
C TRP A 106 2.65 -4.88 5.98
N VAL A 107 1.32 -4.88 5.98
CA VAL A 107 0.52 -4.51 4.79
C VAL A 107 0.82 -3.09 4.32
N THR A 108 0.92 -2.14 5.25
CA THR A 108 1.15 -0.74 4.91
C THR A 108 2.59 -0.50 4.46
N ALA A 109 3.58 -1.22 5.00
CA ALA A 109 4.96 -1.17 4.52
C ALA A 109 5.08 -1.67 3.07
N TYR A 110 4.43 -2.79 2.74
CA TYR A 110 4.40 -3.27 1.34
C TYR A 110 3.63 -2.34 0.41
N SER A 111 2.61 -1.64 0.92
CA SER A 111 1.90 -0.63 0.13
C SER A 111 2.84 0.53 -0.25
N ALA A 112 3.63 1.03 0.70
CA ALA A 112 4.68 2.03 0.44
C ALA A 112 5.74 1.52 -0.55
N ILE A 113 6.22 0.27 -0.38
CA ILE A 113 7.19 -0.37 -1.30
C ILE A 113 6.62 -0.48 -2.71
N ASN A 114 5.38 -0.93 -2.85
CA ASN A 114 4.75 -1.12 -4.15
C ASN A 114 4.51 0.20 -4.87
N THR A 115 4.08 1.25 -4.15
CA THR A 115 3.97 2.60 -4.73
C THR A 115 5.34 3.15 -5.14
N ALA A 116 6.39 2.95 -4.34
CA ALA A 116 7.74 3.32 -4.72
C ALA A 116 8.22 2.57 -5.98
N ASN A 117 7.93 1.28 -6.10
CA ASN A 117 8.25 0.50 -7.30
C ASN A 117 7.51 1.03 -8.55
N ILE A 118 6.24 1.42 -8.40
CA ILE A 118 5.47 2.06 -9.48
C ILE A 118 6.14 3.36 -9.94
N VAL A 119 6.52 4.23 -8.99
CA VAL A 119 7.25 5.48 -9.30
C VAL A 119 8.55 5.20 -10.05
N LEU A 120 9.34 4.21 -9.60
CA LEU A 120 10.60 3.83 -10.24
C LEU A 120 10.38 3.32 -11.67
N SER A 121 9.31 2.57 -11.92
CA SER A 121 8.98 2.06 -13.26
C SER A 121 8.55 3.15 -14.25
N ALA A 122 8.02 4.28 -13.75
CA ALA A 122 7.54 5.40 -14.56
C ALA A 122 8.57 6.54 -14.73
N LEU A 123 9.82 6.35 -14.30
CA LEU A 123 10.84 7.42 -14.37
C LEU A 123 11.08 7.92 -15.79
N ASN A 124 10.92 7.08 -16.82
CA ASN A 124 11.09 7.46 -18.23
C ASN A 124 10.23 8.65 -18.66
N VAL A 125 9.07 8.88 -18.01
CA VAL A 125 8.16 10.01 -18.23
C VAL A 125 8.75 11.35 -17.79
N VAL A 126 9.74 11.35 -16.91
CA VAL A 126 10.40 12.56 -16.39
C VAL A 126 11.58 12.95 -17.29
N SER A 127 11.41 14.03 -18.06
CA SER A 127 12.40 14.48 -19.06
C SER A 127 13.59 15.21 -18.45
N ASN A 128 13.38 16.05 -17.42
CA ASN A 128 14.46 16.79 -16.78
C ASN A 128 15.32 15.85 -15.91
N ALA A 129 16.62 15.79 -16.19
CA ALA A 129 17.53 14.83 -15.56
C ALA A 129 17.68 15.03 -14.04
N ASP A 130 17.76 16.28 -13.58
CA ASP A 130 17.89 16.59 -12.15
C ASP A 130 16.62 16.18 -11.39
N THR A 131 15.45 16.54 -11.92
CA THR A 131 14.15 16.16 -11.36
C THR A 131 13.99 14.63 -11.31
N LYS A 132 14.35 13.94 -12.40
CA LYS A 132 14.32 12.47 -12.48
C LYS A 132 15.19 11.86 -11.37
N SER A 133 16.43 12.34 -11.21
CA SER A 133 17.37 11.83 -10.21
C SER A 133 16.86 12.06 -8.78
N ILE A 134 16.22 13.20 -8.51
CA ILE A 134 15.61 13.50 -7.21
C ILE A 134 14.43 12.55 -6.92
N ILE A 135 13.55 12.33 -7.90
CA ILE A 135 12.40 11.42 -7.76
C ILE A 135 12.88 9.98 -7.52
N GLU A 136 13.84 9.51 -8.31
CA GLU A 136 14.45 8.19 -8.17
C GLU A 136 15.05 7.99 -6.78
N GLY A 137 15.88 8.94 -6.32
CA GLY A 137 16.51 8.86 -4.99
C GLY A 137 15.49 8.77 -3.86
N LYS A 138 14.41 9.56 -3.92
CA LYS A 138 13.33 9.53 -2.92
C LYS A 138 12.57 8.20 -2.93
N ALA A 139 12.23 7.69 -4.12
CA ALA A 139 11.54 6.40 -4.24
C ALA A 139 12.42 5.23 -3.78
N LEU A 140 13.71 5.24 -4.13
CA LEU A 140 14.70 4.26 -3.64
C LEU A 140 14.85 4.33 -2.13
N PHE A 141 14.87 5.53 -1.55
CA PHE A 141 14.92 5.71 -0.10
C PHE A 141 13.71 5.06 0.58
N ILE A 142 12.48 5.38 0.15
CA ILE A 142 11.25 4.79 0.69
C ILE A 142 11.29 3.27 0.60
N ARG A 143 11.66 2.74 -0.57
CA ARG A 143 11.77 1.29 -0.76
C ARG A 143 12.80 0.67 0.17
N GLY A 144 13.99 1.25 0.25
CA GLY A 144 15.10 0.76 1.07
C GLY A 144 14.77 0.77 2.56
N ILE A 145 14.25 1.88 3.07
CA ILE A 145 13.91 2.01 4.48
C ILE A 145 12.80 1.04 4.89
N MET A 146 11.76 0.86 4.06
CA MET A 146 10.69 -0.11 4.35
C MET A 146 11.19 -1.55 4.31
N HIS A 147 12.09 -1.90 3.39
CA HIS A 147 12.73 -3.22 3.41
C HIS A 147 13.55 -3.41 4.69
N PHE A 148 14.32 -2.42 5.13
CA PHE A 148 15.09 -2.49 6.37
C PHE A 148 14.19 -2.67 7.61
N GLU A 149 13.12 -1.90 7.70
CA GLU A 149 12.11 -1.98 8.77
C GLU A 149 11.45 -3.37 8.82
N LEU A 150 11.14 -3.96 7.67
CA LEU A 150 10.60 -5.31 7.59
C LEU A 150 11.63 -6.38 7.99
N VAL A 151 12.91 -6.26 7.60
CA VAL A 151 13.95 -7.21 8.06
C VAL A 151 14.04 -7.20 9.56
N ARG A 152 14.19 -6.01 10.17
CA ARG A 152 14.46 -5.91 11.61
C ARG A 152 13.30 -6.38 12.48
N LEU A 153 12.06 -6.34 11.98
CA LEU A 153 10.86 -6.72 12.72
C LEU A 153 10.46 -8.18 12.53
N TYR A 154 10.70 -8.76 11.35
CA TYR A 154 10.14 -10.05 10.97
C TYR A 154 11.19 -11.13 10.69
N ALA A 155 12.47 -10.78 10.60
CA ALA A 155 13.56 -11.74 10.45
C ALA A 155 14.41 -11.82 11.73
N LEU A 156 15.22 -12.87 11.81
CA LEU A 156 16.23 -12.96 12.87
C LEU A 156 17.32 -11.90 12.67
N PRO A 157 17.96 -11.41 13.76
CA PRO A 157 19.05 -10.46 13.67
C PRO A 157 20.17 -10.96 12.76
N PHE A 158 20.73 -10.06 11.96
CA PHE A 158 21.87 -10.35 11.10
C PHE A 158 23.11 -10.67 11.94
N ASP A 159 23.77 -11.78 11.63
CA ASP A 159 25.05 -12.17 12.22
C ASP A 159 26.19 -11.90 11.24
N ALA A 160 27.09 -10.98 11.60
CA ALA A 160 28.24 -10.64 10.78
C ALA A 160 29.32 -11.75 10.75
N ALA A 161 29.32 -12.64 11.74
CA ALA A 161 30.29 -13.73 11.87
C ALA A 161 29.78 -15.09 11.39
N GLY A 162 28.50 -15.19 11.01
CA GLY A 162 27.81 -16.47 10.83
C GLY A 162 26.93 -16.61 9.57
N SER A 163 26.40 -17.82 9.41
CA SER A 163 25.62 -18.27 8.26
C SER A 163 24.18 -17.74 8.37
N ASN A 164 23.90 -16.61 7.72
CA ASN A 164 22.57 -15.98 7.63
C ASN A 164 21.61 -16.80 6.72
N THR A 165 21.38 -18.08 7.05
CA THR A 165 20.57 -19.02 6.26
C THR A 165 19.11 -19.08 6.70
N ASN A 166 18.75 -18.36 7.77
CA ASN A 166 17.38 -18.25 8.23
C ASN A 166 16.55 -17.50 7.18
N MET A 167 15.27 -17.86 7.05
CA MET A 167 14.37 -17.15 6.15
C MET A 167 14.27 -15.69 6.55
N GLY A 168 14.49 -14.80 5.56
CA GLY A 168 14.20 -13.38 5.69
C GLY A 168 12.74 -13.07 5.38
N PHE A 169 12.51 -12.12 4.49
CA PHE A 169 11.19 -11.70 4.05
C PHE A 169 11.16 -11.55 2.52
N GLN A 170 9.96 -11.49 1.93
CA GLN A 170 9.80 -11.41 0.49
C GLN A 170 10.28 -10.04 -0.03
N LEU A 171 11.30 -10.05 -0.89
CA LEU A 171 11.72 -8.84 -1.60
C LEU A 171 10.72 -8.54 -2.72
N SER A 172 9.99 -7.42 -2.62
CA SER A 172 9.18 -6.91 -3.73
C SER A 172 10.03 -5.97 -4.57
N GLN A 173 10.79 -6.55 -5.51
CA GLN A 173 11.55 -5.81 -6.51
C GLN A 173 11.01 -6.16 -7.89
N LYS A 174 10.34 -5.20 -8.55
CA LYS A 174 10.22 -5.24 -10.02
C LYS A 174 11.41 -4.48 -10.58
N ARG A 175 12.19 -5.16 -11.43
CA ARG A 175 13.21 -4.51 -12.29
C ARG A 175 12.51 -3.73 -13.38
#